data_AF-A0A1J3DDA7-F1
#
_entry.id   AF-A0A1J3DDA7-F1
#
_cell.length_a   1.000
_cell.length_b   1.000
_cell.length_c   1.000
_cell.angle_alpha   90.00
_cell.angle_beta   90.00
_cell.angle_gamma   90.00
#
_symmetry.space_group_name_H-M   'P 1'
#
loop_
_entity.id
_entity.type
_entity.pdbx_description
1 polymer ?
#
loop_
_entity_poly.entity_id
_entity_poly.type
_entity_poly.pdbx_seq_one_letter_code
_entity_poly.pdbx_strand_id
1 'polypeptide(L)'
;MLFLEPFGFVSEFHLPLLIHSASASPSDIFSDTSVRQLSQMLLSLIIFHTSEYILVIAIHGASNVTPSSLLISKHYAFAMLAAVLEYLTEIILFPELKQHVWISNFGLAMIVVGEIIRKTSIITAGRSFTHLIKINHEESH
;
A
#
# COMPACT_ATOMS: atom_id res chain seq x y z
N MET A 1 -12.26 36.61 -26.76
CA MET A 1 -11.11 36.77 -25.86
C MET A 1 -11.57 36.48 -24.42
N LEU A 2 -11.80 35.21 -24.06
CA LEU A 2 -12.09 34.75 -22.69
C LEU A 2 -11.75 33.25 -22.64
N PHE A 3 -10.45 32.94 -22.64
CA PHE A 3 -9.91 31.57 -22.64
C PHE A 3 -8.74 31.45 -21.64
N LEU A 4 -8.84 32.11 -20.48
CA LEU A 4 -7.79 32.13 -19.44
C LEU A 4 -8.34 32.08 -17.99
N GLU A 5 -9.49 31.46 -17.76
CA GLU A 5 -10.07 31.29 -16.41
C GLU A 5 -9.69 29.99 -15.64
N PRO A 6 -8.98 28.96 -16.17
CA PRO A 6 -8.70 27.78 -15.35
C PRO A 6 -7.44 27.93 -14.47
N PHE A 7 -6.60 28.95 -14.68
CA PHE A 7 -5.34 29.12 -13.96
C PHE A 7 -5.42 30.01 -12.71
N GLY A 8 -6.41 30.93 -12.64
CA GLY A 8 -6.58 31.83 -11.48
C GLY A 8 -7.15 31.13 -10.24
N PHE A 9 -8.10 30.22 -10.44
CA PHE A 9 -8.75 29.49 -9.35
C PHE A 9 -7.80 28.54 -8.59
N VAL A 10 -6.82 27.96 -9.28
CA VAL A 10 -5.79 27.10 -8.65
C VAL A 10 -4.82 27.91 -7.79
N SER A 11 -4.52 29.15 -8.20
CA SER A 11 -3.56 30.03 -7.50
C SER A 11 -4.11 30.62 -6.20
N GLU A 12 -5.40 30.97 -6.15
CA GLU A 12 -6.08 31.53 -4.97
C GLU A 12 -6.15 30.51 -3.81
N PHE A 13 -6.24 29.22 -4.11
CA PHE A 13 -6.26 28.17 -3.09
C PHE A 13 -4.87 27.78 -2.59
N HIS A 14 -3.82 27.93 -3.42
CA HIS A 14 -2.45 27.56 -3.06
C HIS A 14 -1.79 28.51 -2.06
N LEU A 15 -2.08 29.82 -2.14
CA LEU A 15 -1.40 30.82 -1.31
C LEU A 15 -1.78 30.73 0.19
N PRO A 16 -3.07 30.58 0.57
CA PRO A 16 -3.47 30.37 1.96
C PRO A 16 -3.03 29.00 2.50
N LEU A 17 -3.04 27.97 1.65
CA LEU A 17 -2.63 26.60 2.00
C LEU A 17 -1.13 26.52 2.31
N LEU A 18 -0.30 27.18 1.50
CA LEU A 18 1.14 27.29 1.74
C LEU A 18 1.44 28.04 3.03
N ILE A 19 0.72 29.12 3.33
CA ILE A 19 0.89 29.89 4.58
C ILE A 19 0.46 29.07 5.81
N HIS A 20 -0.63 28.31 5.73
CA HIS A 20 -1.08 27.42 6.80
C HIS A 20 -0.06 26.30 7.06
N SER A 21 0.42 25.64 6.00
CA SER A 21 1.46 24.59 6.10
C SER A 21 2.80 25.10 6.64
N ALA A 22 3.18 26.34 6.32
CA ALA A 22 4.39 26.98 6.85
C ALA A 22 4.29 27.36 8.34
N SER A 23 3.07 27.45 8.88
CA SER A 23 2.79 27.75 10.29
C SER A 23 2.48 26.52 11.15
N ALA A 24 2.25 25.36 10.52
CA ALA A 24 1.90 24.13 11.22
C ALA A 24 3.13 23.54 11.92
N SER A 25 2.99 23.23 13.21
CA SER A 25 4.07 22.58 13.95
C SER A 25 4.21 21.11 13.49
N PRO A 26 5.42 20.51 13.52
CA PRO A 26 5.60 19.11 13.17
C PRO A 26 4.70 18.15 13.97
N SER A 27 4.35 18.51 15.21
CA SER A 27 3.42 17.76 16.06
C SER A 27 1.96 17.78 15.58
N ASP A 28 1.53 18.85 14.91
CA ASP A 28 0.16 18.95 14.37
C ASP A 28 0.03 18.16 13.06
N ILE A 29 1.08 18.23 12.23
CA ILE A 29 1.21 17.47 10.97
C ILE A 29 1.24 15.96 11.28
N PHE A 30 2.11 15.54 12.20
CA PHE A 30 2.20 14.15 12.66
C PHE A 30 1.34 13.91 13.89
N SER A 31 0.03 14.15 13.77
CA SER A 31 -0.91 13.75 14.80
C SER A 31 -0.84 12.23 15.08
N ASP A 32 -1.21 11.82 16.29
CA ASP A 32 -1.27 10.40 16.69
C ASP A 32 -2.04 9.55 15.66
N THR A 33 -3.11 10.10 15.10
CA THR A 33 -3.92 9.43 14.08
C THR A 33 -3.16 9.24 12.76
N SER A 34 -2.44 10.26 12.28
CA SER A 34 -1.65 10.18 11.03
C SER A 34 -0.54 9.14 11.13
N VAL A 35 0.15 9.10 12.27
CA VAL A 35 1.22 8.11 12.56
C VAL A 35 0.63 6.71 12.68
N ARG A 36 -0.51 6.57 13.35
CA ARG A 36 -1.23 5.29 13.46
C ARG A 36 -1.63 4.75 12.08
N GLN A 37 -2.20 5.57 11.20
CA GLN A 37 -2.60 5.14 9.86
C GLN A 37 -1.40 4.74 8.99
N LEU A 38 -0.31 5.51 9.02
CA LEU A 38 0.91 5.19 8.28
C LEU A 38 1.54 3.89 8.78
N SER A 39 1.61 3.71 10.10
CA SER A 39 2.13 2.48 10.70
C SER A 39 1.25 1.26 10.40
N GLN A 40 -0.08 1.40 10.38
CA GLN A 40 -1.00 0.34 9.95
C GLN A 40 -0.71 -0.11 8.52
N MET A 41 -0.49 0.83 7.59
CA MET A 41 -0.14 0.51 6.20
C MET A 41 1.20 -0.22 6.12
N LEU A 42 2.26 0.32 6.73
CA LEU A 42 3.60 -0.26 6.69
C LEU A 42 3.64 -1.65 7.33
N LEU A 43 2.99 -1.82 8.49
CA LEU A 43 2.90 -3.09 9.18
C LEU A 43 2.17 -4.13 8.33
N SER A 44 1.05 -3.75 7.71
CA SER A 44 0.29 -4.63 6.82
C SER A 44 1.14 -5.13 5.65
N LEU A 45 1.92 -4.25 5.03
CA LEU A 45 2.82 -4.61 3.94
C LEU A 45 3.92 -5.57 4.38
N ILE A 46 4.53 -5.32 5.54
CA ILE A 46 5.58 -6.19 6.09
C ILE A 46 5.02 -7.58 6.40
N ILE A 47 3.86 -7.64 7.06
CA ILE A 47 3.18 -8.91 7.39
C ILE A 47 2.83 -9.66 6.11
N PHE A 48 2.26 -8.98 5.12
CA PHE A 48 1.91 -9.58 3.83
C PHE A 48 3.14 -10.21 3.15
N HIS A 49 4.21 -9.44 2.93
CA HIS A 49 5.40 -9.93 2.22
C HIS A 49 6.15 -11.01 3.00
N THR A 50 6.27 -10.84 4.32
CA THR A 50 6.94 -11.82 5.18
C THR A 50 6.18 -13.13 5.21
N SER A 51 4.84 -13.07 5.26
CA SER A 51 4.02 -14.28 5.30
C SER A 51 3.99 -15.02 3.97
N GLU A 52 3.95 -14.32 2.84
CA GLU A 52 4.12 -14.92 1.51
C GLU A 52 5.48 -15.61 1.38
N TYR A 53 6.55 -14.96 1.83
CA TYR A 53 7.89 -15.54 1.83
C TYR A 53 7.96 -16.84 2.65
N ILE A 54 7.42 -16.84 3.87
CA ILE A 54 7.34 -18.03 4.72
C ILE A 54 6.54 -19.15 4.03
N LEU A 55 5.43 -18.80 3.38
CA LEU A 55 4.57 -19.77 2.71
C LEU A 55 5.23 -20.41 1.49
N VAL A 56 5.98 -19.62 0.70
CA VAL A 56 6.78 -20.13 -0.41
C VAL A 56 7.84 -21.12 0.10
N ILE A 57 8.56 -20.77 1.18
CA ILE A 57 9.53 -21.68 1.81
C ILE A 57 8.85 -22.96 2.29
N ALA A 58 7.69 -22.85 2.94
CA ALA A 58 6.98 -24.00 3.50
C ALA A 58 6.49 -24.99 2.44
N ILE A 59 6.05 -24.50 1.27
CA ILE A 59 5.46 -25.33 0.21
C ILE A 59 6.51 -25.85 -0.78
N HIS A 60 7.45 -24.99 -1.21
CA HIS A 60 8.39 -25.28 -2.30
C HIS A 60 9.83 -25.55 -1.84
N GLY A 61 10.13 -25.33 -0.56
CA GLY A 61 11.47 -25.52 0.01
C GLY A 61 12.43 -24.35 -0.24
N ALA A 62 13.40 -24.19 0.65
CA ALA A 62 14.32 -23.04 0.68
C ALA A 62 15.25 -22.91 -0.54
N SER A 63 15.39 -23.96 -1.36
CA SER A 63 16.31 -23.98 -2.51
C SER A 63 15.78 -23.30 -3.78
N ASN A 64 14.49 -22.93 -3.84
CA ASN A 64 13.84 -22.33 -5.02
C ASN A 64 13.25 -20.93 -4.76
N VAL A 65 13.76 -20.20 -3.76
CA VAL A 65 13.20 -18.90 -3.38
C VAL A 65 13.88 -17.78 -4.17
N THR A 66 13.31 -17.42 -5.32
CA THR A 66 13.72 -16.23 -6.07
C THR A 66 12.91 -15.01 -5.59
N PRO A 67 13.50 -13.81 -5.46
CA PRO A 67 12.78 -12.58 -5.11
C PRO A 67 11.67 -12.22 -6.12
N SER A 68 11.69 -12.82 -7.32
CA SER A 68 10.61 -12.76 -8.30
C SER A 68 9.31 -13.41 -7.81
N SER A 69 9.37 -14.43 -6.95
CA SER A 69 8.17 -15.05 -6.34
C SER A 69 7.52 -14.15 -5.28
N LEU A 70 8.27 -13.20 -4.73
CA LEU A 70 7.79 -12.24 -3.72
C LEU A 70 6.99 -11.07 -4.32
N LEU A 71 6.74 -11.07 -5.63
CA LEU A 71 6.04 -10.02 -6.37
C LEU A 71 6.66 -8.61 -6.22
N ILE A 72 7.90 -8.52 -5.71
CA ILE A 72 8.65 -7.27 -5.57
C ILE A 72 9.31 -6.96 -6.92
N SER A 73 8.63 -6.15 -7.73
CA SER A 73 9.20 -5.60 -8.97
C SER A 73 9.72 -4.18 -8.74
N LYS A 74 10.61 -3.70 -9.64
CA LYS A 74 11.08 -2.30 -9.60
C LYS A 74 9.92 -1.30 -9.68
N HIS A 75 8.93 -1.58 -10.53
CA HIS A 75 7.73 -0.76 -10.67
C HIS A 75 6.85 -0.79 -9.40
N TYR A 76 6.74 -1.95 -8.76
CA TYR A 76 6.04 -2.07 -7.48
C TYR A 76 6.71 -1.21 -6.40
N ALA A 77 8.03 -1.28 -6.24
CA ALA A 77 8.75 -0.46 -5.27
C ALA A 77 8.56 1.04 -5.53
N PHE A 78 8.55 1.46 -6.80
CA PHE A 78 8.26 2.84 -7.18
C PHE A 78 6.82 3.25 -6.83
N ALA A 79 5.83 2.41 -7.12
CA ALA A 79 4.43 2.66 -6.75
C ALA A 79 4.24 2.76 -5.23
N MET A 80 4.91 1.90 -4.46
CA MET A 80 4.87 1.96 -3.00
C MET A 80 5.50 3.24 -2.46
N LEU A 81 6.64 3.67 -3.04
CA LEU A 81 7.25 4.95 -2.69
C LEU A 81 6.32 6.12 -3.03
N ALA A 82 5.71 6.10 -4.21
CA ALA A 82 4.75 7.12 -4.64
C ALA A 82 3.55 7.20 -3.69
N ALA A 83 2.99 6.07 -3.25
CA ALA A 83 1.89 6.03 -2.30
C ALA A 83 2.28 6.62 -0.93
N VAL A 84 3.49 6.35 -0.44
CA VAL A 84 4.00 6.98 0.80
C VAL A 84 4.17 8.49 0.62
N LEU A 85 4.72 8.93 -0.51
CA LEU A 85 4.90 10.36 -0.80
C LEU A 85 3.57 11.09 -0.97
N GLU A 86 2.60 10.46 -1.62
CA GLU A 86 1.23 10.95 -1.73
C GLU A 86 0.63 11.13 -0.33
N TYR A 87 0.70 10.11 0.53
CA TYR A 87 0.20 10.17 1.89
C TYR A 87 0.86 11.29 2.73
N LEU A 88 2.17 11.46 2.61
CA LEU A 88 2.89 12.55 3.29
C LEU A 88 2.47 13.92 2.76
N THR A 89 2.29 14.05 1.45
CA THR A 89 1.83 15.29 0.81
C THR A 89 0.40 15.63 1.23
N GLU A 90 -0.48 14.64 1.30
CA GLU A 90 -1.86 14.80 1.75
C GLU A 90 -1.96 15.23 3.22
N ILE A 91 -1.10 14.73 4.11
CA ILE A 91 -1.10 15.20 5.51
C ILE A 91 -0.67 16.67 5.60
N ILE A 92 0.29 17.10 4.78
CA ILE A 92 0.79 18.47 4.79
C ILE A 92 -0.23 19.45 4.19
N LEU A 93 -0.90 19.06 3.10
CA LEU A 93 -1.81 19.93 2.36
C LEU A 93 -3.26 19.82 2.85
N PHE A 94 -3.72 18.63 3.26
CA PHE A 94 -5.13 18.32 3.55
C PHE A 94 -5.29 17.43 4.80
N PRO A 95 -4.86 17.89 5.99
CA PRO A 95 -4.92 17.09 7.23
C PRO A 95 -6.36 16.68 7.61
N GLU A 96 -7.36 17.49 7.25
CA GLU A 96 -8.79 17.22 7.49
C GLU A 96 -9.25 15.88 6.89
N LEU A 97 -8.71 15.48 5.74
CA LEU A 97 -9.08 14.21 5.09
C LEU A 97 -8.69 12.99 5.92
N LYS A 98 -7.63 13.10 6.73
CA LYS A 98 -7.10 11.99 7.55
C LYS A 98 -7.79 11.86 8.91
N GLN A 99 -8.70 12.76 9.27
CA GLN A 99 -9.49 12.66 10.51
C GLN A 99 -10.53 11.53 10.47
N HIS A 100 -10.87 11.02 9.29
CA HIS A 100 -11.83 9.92 9.10
C HIS A 100 -11.21 8.54 9.41
N VAL A 101 -10.92 8.28 10.68
CA VAL A 101 -10.30 7.03 11.17
C VAL A 101 -11.06 5.77 10.75
N TRP A 102 -12.39 5.86 10.58
CA TRP A 102 -13.22 4.74 10.16
C TRP A 102 -12.82 4.18 8.79
N ILE A 103 -12.35 5.02 7.87
CA ILE A 103 -11.90 4.62 6.53
C ILE A 103 -10.64 3.76 6.64
N SER A 104 -9.67 4.19 7.44
CA SER A 104 -8.43 3.42 7.67
C SER A 104 -8.72 2.08 8.35
N ASN A 105 -9.61 2.05 9.34
CA ASN A 105 -10.00 0.82 10.01
C ASN A 105 -10.74 -0.14 9.07
N PHE A 106 -11.59 0.38 8.19
CA PHE A 106 -12.25 -0.42 7.16
C PHE A 106 -11.23 -0.99 6.17
N GLY A 107 -10.28 -0.18 5.70
CA GLY A 107 -9.17 -0.64 4.86
C GLY A 107 -8.34 -1.74 5.52
N LEU A 108 -8.01 -1.58 6.80
CA LEU A 108 -7.29 -2.59 7.59
C LEU A 108 -8.09 -3.90 7.68
N ALA A 109 -9.40 -3.83 7.92
CA ALA A 109 -10.25 -5.02 7.93
C ALA A 109 -10.25 -5.73 6.57
N MET A 110 -10.33 -4.99 5.46
CA MET A 110 -10.25 -5.57 4.12
C MET A 110 -8.89 -6.24 3.85
N ILE A 111 -7.79 -5.64 4.30
CA ILE A 111 -6.46 -6.25 4.19
C ILE A 111 -6.41 -7.58 4.93
N VAL A 112 -6.87 -7.63 6.19
CA VAL A 112 -6.86 -8.85 7.00
C VAL A 112 -7.70 -9.94 6.35
N VAL A 113 -8.91 -9.62 5.90
CA VAL A 113 -9.79 -10.59 5.22
C VAL A 113 -9.14 -11.09 3.93
N GLY A 114 -8.61 -10.19 3.10
CA GLY A 114 -7.92 -10.56 1.86
C GLY A 114 -6.69 -11.44 2.10
N GLU A 115 -5.92 -11.17 3.16
CA GLU A 115 -4.76 -11.96 3.54
C GLU A 115 -5.14 -13.37 3.97
N ILE A 116 -6.23 -13.54 4.74
CA ILE A 116 -6.76 -14.86 5.11
C ILE A 116 -7.20 -15.63 3.86
N ILE A 117 -7.98 -15.01 2.98
CA ILE A 117 -8.47 -15.65 1.74
C ILE A 117 -7.29 -16.07 0.87
N ARG A 118 -6.28 -15.22 0.72
CA ARG A 118 -5.09 -15.51 -0.08
C ARG A 118 -4.31 -16.71 0.48
N LYS A 119 -3.96 -16.68 1.76
CA LYS A 119 -3.17 -17.75 2.39
C LYS A 119 -3.91 -19.07 2.42
N THR A 120 -5.21 -19.04 2.76
CA THR A 120 -6.03 -20.26 2.73
C THR A 120 -6.09 -20.85 1.33
N SER A 121 -6.26 -20.03 0.29
CA SER A 121 -6.22 -20.48 -1.10
C SER A 121 -4.88 -21.13 -1.49
N ILE A 122 -3.76 -20.53 -1.09
CA ILE A 122 -2.42 -21.09 -1.36
C ILE A 122 -2.21 -22.40 -0.60
N ILE A 123 -2.61 -22.48 0.67
CA ILE A 123 -2.53 -23.70 1.48
C ILE A 123 -3.40 -24.80 0.88
N THR A 124 -4.63 -24.48 0.46
CA THR A 124 -5.55 -25.42 -0.18
C THR A 124 -5.01 -25.91 -1.53
N ALA A 125 -4.38 -25.03 -2.32
CA ALA A 125 -3.74 -25.41 -3.58
C ALA A 125 -2.44 -26.20 -3.38
N GLY A 126 -1.74 -26.02 -2.26
CA GLY A 126 -0.54 -26.78 -1.89
C GLY A 126 0.54 -26.75 -2.98
N ARG A 127 0.99 -27.94 -3.42
CA ARG A 127 2.00 -28.08 -4.50
C ARG A 127 1.48 -27.72 -5.90
N SER A 128 0.16 -27.56 -6.07
CA SER A 128 -0.43 -27.10 -7.32
C SER A 128 -0.42 -25.56 -7.42
N PHE A 129 -0.01 -24.84 -6.37
CA PHE A 129 0.19 -23.40 -6.41
C PHE A 129 1.53 -23.04 -7.07
N THR A 130 1.57 -23.03 -8.40
CA THR A 130 2.71 -22.49 -9.13
C THR A 130 2.58 -20.97 -9.25
N HIS A 131 3.59 -20.19 -8.84
CA HIS A 131 3.64 -18.72 -9.06
C HIS A 131 3.56 -18.30 -10.54
N LEU A 132 3.70 -19.27 -11.45
CA LEU A 132 3.49 -19.14 -12.89
C LEU A 132 2.22 -19.92 -13.28
N ILE A 133 1.38 -19.33 -14.12
CA ILE A 133 0.26 -20.03 -14.76
C ILE A 133 0.86 -21.15 -15.61
N LYS A 134 0.80 -22.39 -15.13
CA LYS A 134 1.17 -23.57 -15.93
C LYS A 134 0.11 -23.74 -17.01
N ILE A 135 0.50 -23.44 -18.25
CA ILE A 135 -0.32 -23.61 -19.45
C ILE A 135 -0.29 -25.06 -19.99
N ASN A 136 0.63 -25.90 -19.49
CA ASN A 136 0.75 -27.29 -19.89
C ASN A 136 0.47 -28.23 -18.71
N HIS A 137 -0.40 -29.21 -18.97
CA HIS A 137 -0.71 -30.32 -18.08
C HIS A 137 0.47 -31.31 -18.13
N GLU A 138 1.13 -31.57 -17.00
CA GLU A 138 2.07 -32.69 -16.93
C GLU A 138 1.30 -33.95 -16.55
N GLU A 139 1.14 -34.81 -17.56
CA GLU A 139 0.55 -36.15 -17.48
C GLU A 139 1.53 -37.10 -16.78
N SER A 140 1.68 -36.99 -15.46
CA SER A 140 2.21 -38.07 -14.60
C SER A 140 1.96 -37.77 -13.12
N HIS A 141 0.74 -38.04 -12.66
CA HIS A 141 0.46 -39.01 -11.61
C HIS A 141 -1.04 -39.16 -11.36
#